data_AF-A0A928PJ82-F1
#
_entry.id   AF-A0A928PJ82-F1
#
_cell.length_a   1.000
_cell.length_b   1.000
_cell.length_c   1.000
_cell.angle_alpha   90.00
_cell.angle_beta   90.00
_cell.angle_gamma   90.00
#
_symmetry.space_group_name_H-M   'P 1'
#
loop_
_entity.id
_entity.type
_entity.pdbx_description
1 polymer ?
#
loop_
_entity_poly.entity_id
_entity_poly.type
_entity_poly.pdbx_seq_one_letter_code
_entity_poly.pdbx_strand_id
1 'polypeptide(L)'
;MTREQAYRRYIKEYDIEVPEERVQNMFDYFLLQAKHNLQYDTLINGAVHLNKAQELADMEDEMREAAWFEAKSDLVMKELMKQLDPEVTDEELQAKAEEKCRKDGTTMDMLKMFFGPSLSGLKRDLQEEKVKDWILEQMNKA
;
A
#
# COMPACT_ATOMS: atom_id res chain seq x y z
N MET A 1 -20.02 1.04 -2.50
CA MET A 1 -18.72 0.34 -2.58
C MET A 1 -17.71 1.17 -1.80
N THR A 2 -16.90 0.59 -0.91
CA THR A 2 -15.83 1.36 -0.25
C THR A 2 -14.63 1.55 -1.20
N ARG A 3 -13.80 2.58 -0.97
CA ARG A 3 -12.60 2.89 -1.78
C ARG A 3 -11.68 1.68 -1.91
N GLU A 4 -11.49 0.95 -0.82
CA GLU A 4 -10.67 -0.27 -0.80
C GLU A 4 -11.29 -1.43 -1.57
N GLN A 5 -12.61 -1.61 -1.52
CA GLN A 5 -13.29 -2.67 -2.27
C GLN A 5 -13.28 -2.38 -3.77
N ALA A 6 -13.49 -1.13 -4.18
CA ALA A 6 -13.39 -0.71 -5.58
C ALA A 6 -11.97 -0.92 -6.11
N TYR A 7 -10.97 -0.54 -5.33
CA TYR A 7 -9.55 -0.72 -5.68
C TYR A 7 -9.17 -2.20 -5.83
N ARG A 8 -9.55 -3.05 -4.86
CA ARG A 8 -9.29 -4.50 -4.93
C ARG A 8 -9.92 -5.14 -6.15
N ARG A 9 -11.17 -4.77 -6.46
CA ARG A 9 -11.88 -5.29 -7.63
C ARG A 9 -11.20 -4.86 -8.93
N TYR A 10 -10.80 -3.59 -9.01
CA TYR A 10 -10.16 -3.03 -10.19
C TYR A 10 -8.84 -3.73 -10.49
N ILE A 11 -8.01 -3.95 -9.46
CA ILE A 11 -6.75 -4.69 -9.61
C ILE A 11 -7.01 -6.13 -10.07
N LYS A 12 -8.04 -6.81 -9.54
CA LYS A 12 -8.36 -8.17 -9.96
C LYS A 12 -8.78 -8.21 -11.44
N GLU A 13 -9.60 -7.26 -11.88
CA GLU A 13 -10.13 -7.17 -13.26
C GLU A 13 -9.13 -6.58 -14.27
N TYR A 14 -8.13 -5.82 -13.83
CA TYR A 14 -7.14 -5.19 -14.72
C TYR A 14 -6.25 -6.24 -15.38
N ASP A 15 -6.20 -6.22 -16.71
CA ASP A 15 -5.41 -7.17 -17.50
C ASP A 15 -3.94 -6.71 -17.55
N ILE A 16 -3.14 -7.23 -16.62
CA ILE A 16 -1.70 -7.00 -16.56
C ILE A 16 -1.01 -8.30 -16.18
N GLU A 17 0.03 -8.64 -16.94
CA GLU A 17 0.86 -9.79 -16.67
C GLU A 17 1.77 -9.47 -15.48
N VAL A 18 1.59 -10.21 -14.38
CA VAL A 18 2.41 -10.04 -13.16
C VAL A 18 3.58 -11.01 -13.25
N PRO A 19 4.83 -10.54 -13.32
CA PRO A 19 5.98 -11.43 -13.36
C PRO A 19 6.05 -12.28 -12.09
N GLU A 20 6.18 -13.61 -12.26
CA GLU A 20 6.25 -14.55 -11.13
C GLU A 20 7.41 -14.23 -10.17
N GLU A 21 8.53 -13.73 -10.70
CA GLU A 21 9.66 -13.28 -9.89
C GLU A 21 9.28 -12.20 -8.88
N ARG A 22 8.38 -11.27 -9.25
CA ARG A 22 7.89 -10.24 -8.32
C ARG A 22 6.96 -10.81 -7.27
N VAL A 23 6.10 -11.74 -7.66
CA VAL A 23 5.21 -12.43 -6.71
C VAL A 23 6.04 -13.20 -5.70
N GLN A 24 7.08 -13.91 -6.16
CA GLN A 24 7.97 -14.68 -5.28
C GLN A 24 8.77 -13.78 -4.34
N ASN A 25 9.33 -12.67 -4.84
CA ASN A 25 10.04 -11.71 -4.00
C ASN A 25 9.12 -11.13 -2.90
N MET A 26 7.87 -10.84 -3.24
CA MET A 26 6.90 -10.30 -2.28
C MET A 26 6.42 -11.36 -1.28
N PHE A 27 6.27 -12.60 -1.73
CA PHE A 27 5.99 -13.74 -0.87
C PHE A 27 7.13 -13.98 0.13
N ASP A 28 8.38 -13.95 -0.32
CA ASP A 28 9.54 -14.13 0.56
C ASP A 28 9.61 -13.02 1.62
N TYR A 29 9.25 -11.78 1.24
CA TYR A 29 9.13 -10.66 2.17
C TYR A 29 8.04 -10.91 3.23
N PHE A 30 6.85 -11.36 2.82
CA PHE A 30 5.76 -11.68 3.76
C PHE A 30 6.08 -12.86 4.67
N LEU A 31 6.74 -13.88 4.14
CA LEU A 31 7.22 -15.01 4.92
C LEU A 31 8.23 -14.56 5.98
N LEU A 32 9.15 -13.67 5.62
CA LEU A 32 10.11 -13.09 6.57
C LEU A 32 9.40 -12.24 7.63
N GLN A 33 8.45 -11.41 7.22
CA GLN A 33 7.67 -10.58 8.14
C GLN A 33 6.85 -11.43 9.12
N ALA A 34 6.23 -12.51 8.67
CA ALA A 34 5.50 -13.43 9.53
C ALA A 34 6.42 -14.16 10.51
N LYS A 35 7.60 -14.60 10.07
CA LYS A 35 8.64 -15.14 10.97
C LYS A 35 9.01 -14.14 12.06
N HIS A 36 9.22 -12.87 11.70
CA HIS A 36 9.50 -11.82 12.67
C HIS A 36 8.33 -11.59 13.61
N ASN A 37 7.09 -11.57 13.11
CA ASN A 37 5.91 -11.40 13.96
C ASN A 37 5.79 -12.52 15.00
N LEU A 38 5.97 -13.79 14.61
CA LEU A 38 5.98 -14.92 15.55
C LEU A 38 7.12 -14.81 16.57
N GLN A 39 8.29 -14.30 16.17
CA GLN A 39 9.40 -14.05 17.10
C GLN A 39 9.05 -12.95 18.10
N TYR A 40 8.51 -11.83 17.63
CA TYR A 40 8.10 -10.72 18.50
C TYR A 40 6.95 -11.11 19.41
N ASP A 41 6.00 -11.93 18.95
CA ASP A 41 4.89 -12.43 19.77
C ASP A 41 5.42 -13.31 20.92
N THR A 42 6.40 -14.18 20.64
CA THR A 42 7.11 -14.91 21.72
C THR A 42 7.84 -13.97 22.67
N LEU A 43 8.55 -12.95 22.16
CA LEU A 43 9.39 -12.07 22.98
C LEU A 43 8.58 -11.11 23.86
N ILE A 44 7.47 -10.55 23.34
CA ILE A 44 6.68 -9.52 24.00
C ILE A 44 5.53 -10.14 24.78
N ASN A 45 4.80 -11.08 24.17
CA ASN A 45 3.57 -11.64 24.74
C ASN A 45 3.80 -13.00 25.41
N GLY A 46 5.00 -13.58 25.30
CA GLY A 46 5.32 -14.89 25.86
C GLY A 46 4.62 -16.04 25.14
N ALA A 47 4.14 -15.81 23.91
CA ALA A 47 3.44 -16.82 23.12
C ALA A 47 4.35 -17.99 22.75
N VAL A 48 3.88 -19.22 22.98
CA VAL A 48 4.61 -20.45 22.68
C VAL A 48 4.12 -21.03 21.36
N HIS A 49 4.76 -20.64 20.26
CA HIS A 49 4.54 -21.24 18.95
C HIS A 49 5.26 -22.59 18.88
N LEU A 50 4.57 -23.65 19.29
CA LEU A 50 5.11 -25.01 19.35
C LEU A 50 5.44 -25.57 17.97
N ASN A 51 4.73 -25.14 16.93
CA ASN A 51 4.94 -25.61 15.56
C ASN A 51 4.92 -24.45 14.55
N LYS A 52 5.94 -23.59 14.65
CA LYS A 52 6.16 -22.44 13.77
C LYS A 52 6.11 -22.79 12.28
N ALA A 53 6.56 -24.00 11.91
CA ALA A 53 6.56 -24.43 10.51
C ALA A 53 5.13 -24.67 10.00
N GLN A 54 4.29 -25.33 10.80
CA GLN A 54 2.88 -25.55 10.44
C GLN A 54 2.09 -24.24 10.44
N GLU A 55 2.29 -23.38 11.46
CA GLU A 55 1.62 -22.08 11.52
C GLU A 55 1.94 -21.20 10.30
N LEU A 56 3.19 -21.25 9.81
CA LEU A 56 3.57 -20.54 8.58
C LEU A 56 3.01 -21.21 7.32
N ALA A 57 2.94 -22.54 7.28
CA ALA A 57 2.37 -23.28 6.15
C ALA A 57 0.85 -23.04 6.02
N ASP A 58 0.15 -22.95 7.14
CA ASP A 58 -1.29 -22.66 7.15
C ASP A 58 -1.60 -21.25 6.60
N MET A 59 -0.64 -20.32 6.72
CA MET A 59 -0.73 -18.96 6.17
C MET A 59 -0.17 -18.82 4.75
N GLU A 60 0.45 -19.87 4.19
CA GLU A 60 1.18 -19.79 2.92
C GLU A 60 0.26 -19.40 1.75
N ASP A 61 -0.93 -19.99 1.68
CA ASP A 61 -1.91 -19.71 0.62
C ASP A 61 -2.40 -18.25 0.68
N GLU A 62 -2.71 -17.76 1.88
CA GLU A 62 -3.12 -16.37 2.09
C GLU A 62 -1.98 -15.40 1.77
N MET A 63 -0.74 -15.73 2.17
CA MET A 63 0.44 -14.94 1.83
C MET A 63 0.71 -14.91 0.34
N ARG A 64 0.48 -16.01 -0.37
CA ARG A 64 0.66 -16.08 -1.83
C ARG A 64 -0.41 -15.25 -2.55
N GLU A 65 -1.68 -15.29 -2.12
CA GLU A 65 -2.72 -14.41 -2.67
C GLU A 65 -2.40 -12.94 -2.39
N ALA A 66 -1.97 -12.62 -1.16
CA ALA A 66 -1.58 -11.26 -0.78
C ALA A 66 -0.36 -10.77 -1.57
N ALA A 67 0.67 -11.62 -1.75
CA ALA A 67 1.86 -11.31 -2.54
C ALA A 67 1.53 -11.05 -4.00
N TRP A 68 0.66 -11.88 -4.59
CA TRP A 68 0.20 -11.66 -5.96
C TRP A 68 -0.59 -10.36 -6.08
N PHE A 69 -1.50 -10.10 -5.13
CA PHE A 69 -2.29 -8.88 -5.11
C PHE A 69 -1.42 -7.64 -4.99
N GLU A 70 -0.43 -7.64 -4.10
CA GLU A 70 0.48 -6.50 -3.94
C GLU A 70 1.41 -6.34 -5.13
N ALA A 71 1.96 -7.41 -5.68
CA ALA A 71 2.78 -7.33 -6.89
C ALA A 71 1.98 -6.74 -8.07
N LYS A 72 0.69 -7.11 -8.19
CA LYS A 72 -0.22 -6.55 -9.20
C LYS A 72 -0.60 -5.11 -8.89
N SER A 73 -0.94 -4.80 -7.64
CA SER A 73 -1.33 -3.45 -7.19
C SER A 73 -0.24 -2.43 -7.54
N ASP A 74 1.02 -2.82 -7.31
CA ASP A 74 2.19 -1.99 -7.53
C ASP A 74 2.43 -1.70 -9.01
N LEU A 75 2.14 -2.66 -9.88
CA LEU A 75 2.25 -2.52 -11.33
C LEU A 75 1.11 -1.68 -11.90
N VAL A 76 -0.13 -2.00 -11.54
CA VAL A 76 -1.33 -1.24 -11.95
C VAL A 76 -1.19 0.22 -11.52
N MET A 77 -0.76 0.47 -10.28
CA MET A 77 -0.56 1.83 -9.80
C MET A 77 0.53 2.55 -10.60
N LYS A 78 1.65 1.91 -10.91
CA LYS A 78 2.72 2.50 -11.76
C LYS A 78 2.24 2.82 -13.17
N GLU A 79 1.41 1.97 -13.76
CA GLU A 79 0.83 2.24 -15.08
C GLU A 79 -0.19 3.37 -15.03
N LEU A 80 -1.09 3.36 -14.05
CA LEU A 80 -2.08 4.43 -13.88
C LEU A 80 -1.43 5.77 -13.57
N MET A 81 -0.36 5.80 -12.76
CA MET A 81 0.41 7.03 -12.54
C MET A 81 1.03 7.57 -13.83
N LYS A 82 1.52 6.68 -14.72
CA LYS A 82 2.07 7.08 -16.03
C LYS A 82 0.98 7.52 -17.01
N GLN A 83 -0.19 6.89 -16.97
CA GLN A 83 -1.30 7.19 -17.89
C GLN A 83 -2.07 8.44 -17.50
N LEU A 84 -2.34 8.65 -16.21
CA LEU A 84 -3.06 9.83 -15.74
C LEU A 84 -2.17 11.07 -15.64
N ASP A 85 -0.84 10.89 -15.49
CA ASP A 85 0.13 11.94 -15.13
C ASP A 85 -0.49 13.05 -14.26
N PRO A 86 -1.03 12.70 -13.08
CA PRO A 86 -1.84 13.63 -12.33
C PRO A 86 -0.97 14.80 -11.87
N GLU A 87 -1.20 15.96 -12.49
CA GLU A 87 -0.64 17.23 -12.02
C GLU A 87 -1.19 17.47 -10.60
N VAL A 88 -0.25 17.54 -9.67
CA VAL A 88 -0.54 17.92 -8.29
C VAL A 88 -0.11 19.37 -8.17
N THR A 89 -1.09 20.22 -7.88
CA THR A 89 -0.86 21.65 -7.69
C THR A 89 -0.36 21.90 -6.26
N ASP A 90 0.47 22.91 -6.07
CA ASP A 90 1.03 23.24 -4.74
C ASP A 90 -0.06 23.55 -3.68
N GLU A 91 -1.26 23.98 -4.10
CA GLU A 91 -2.41 24.22 -3.23
C GLU A 91 -2.99 22.92 -2.64
N GLU A 92 -3.07 21.85 -3.43
CA GLU A 92 -3.54 20.53 -2.96
C GLU A 92 -2.51 19.87 -2.03
N LEU A 93 -1.22 20.11 -2.28
CA LEU A 93 -0.11 19.71 -1.42
C LEU A 93 -0.21 20.36 -0.04
N GLN A 94 -0.52 21.66 0.02
CA GLN A 94 -0.72 22.38 1.28
C GLN A 94 -1.96 21.89 2.01
N ALA A 95 -3.09 21.70 1.32
CA ALA A 95 -4.31 21.19 1.94
C ALA A 95 -4.12 19.80 2.58
N LYS A 96 -3.41 18.90 1.91
CA LYS A 96 -3.10 17.57 2.46
C LYS A 96 -2.06 17.63 3.58
N ALA A 97 -1.07 18.52 3.49
CA ALA A 97 -0.14 18.77 4.59
C ALA A 97 -0.87 19.26 5.84
N GLU A 98 -1.88 20.13 5.70
CA GLU A 98 -2.72 20.56 6.81
C GLU A 98 -3.57 19.42 7.39
N GLU A 99 -4.16 18.57 6.55
CA GLU A 99 -4.91 17.41 7.03
C GLU A 99 -4.00 16.45 7.81
N LYS A 100 -2.78 16.23 7.30
CA LYS A 100 -1.77 15.41 7.96
C LYS A 100 -1.28 16.02 9.27
N CYS A 101 -1.07 17.34 9.32
CA CYS A 101 -0.80 18.08 10.56
C CYS A 101 -1.89 17.83 11.61
N ARG A 102 -3.16 17.89 11.20
CA ARG A 102 -4.31 17.67 12.10
C ARG A 102 -4.39 16.23 12.59
N LYS A 103 -4.16 15.24 11.72
CA LYS A 103 -4.19 13.81 12.08
C LYS A 103 -3.03 13.42 12.99
N ASP A 104 -1.83 13.85 12.65
CA ASP A 104 -0.61 13.47 13.36
C ASP A 104 -0.33 14.38 14.58
N GLY A 105 -1.14 15.43 14.79
CA GLY A 105 -0.94 16.42 15.84
C GLY A 105 0.36 17.21 15.70
N THR A 106 0.89 17.30 14.47
CA THR A 106 2.18 17.94 14.16
C THR A 106 1.97 19.32 13.53
N THR A 107 2.99 20.18 13.64
CA THR A 107 3.00 21.50 13.03
C THR A 107 3.57 21.46 11.62
N MET A 108 3.09 22.37 10.75
CA MET A 108 3.51 22.48 9.36
C MET A 108 5.04 22.64 9.19
N ASP A 109 5.71 23.29 10.14
CA ASP A 109 7.18 23.41 10.16
C ASP A 109 7.89 22.08 10.41
N MET A 110 7.35 21.21 11.27
CA MET A 110 7.90 19.87 11.46
C MET A 110 7.69 18.99 10.22
N LEU A 111 6.57 19.17 9.53
CA LEU A 111 6.27 18.50 8.27
C LEU A 111 7.22 18.96 7.14
N LYS A 112 7.53 20.26 7.07
CA LYS A 112 8.54 20.80 6.14
C LYS A 112 9.96 20.36 6.48
N MET A 113 10.28 20.16 7.76
CA MET A 113 11.56 19.55 8.18
C MET A 113 11.66 18.08 7.76
N PHE A 114 10.57 17.31 7.86
CA PHE A 114 10.57 15.88 7.53
C PHE A 114 10.51 15.59 6.03
N PHE A 115 9.68 16.31 5.28
CA PHE A 115 9.43 16.06 3.85
C PHE A 115 10.22 17.00 2.92
N GLY A 116 11.03 17.89 3.50
CA GLY A 116 11.72 18.95 2.80
C GLY A 116 10.79 20.11 2.42
N PRO A 117 11.36 21.29 2.05
CA PRO A 117 10.59 22.48 1.73
C PRO A 117 9.63 22.31 0.54
N SER A 118 9.84 21.29 -0.29
CA SER A 118 9.03 21.02 -1.47
C SER A 118 7.89 20.01 -1.24
N LEU A 119 7.71 19.47 -0.02
CA LEU A 119 6.67 18.48 0.31
C LEU A 119 6.60 17.33 -0.72
N SER A 120 7.72 16.99 -1.35
CA SER A 120 7.75 16.12 -2.53
C SER A 120 7.30 14.69 -2.21
N GLY A 121 7.42 14.26 -0.95
CA GLY A 121 6.86 12.99 -0.49
C GLY A 121 5.32 12.97 -0.49
N LEU A 122 4.67 14.09 -0.16
CA LEU A 122 3.20 14.20 -0.18
C LEU A 122 2.63 14.26 -1.60
N LYS A 123 3.46 14.67 -2.58
CA LYS A 123 3.05 14.71 -3.99
C LYS A 123 2.69 13.31 -4.47
N ARG A 124 3.55 12.33 -4.19
CA ARG A 124 3.30 10.93 -4.56
C ARG A 124 2.05 10.38 -3.87
N ASP A 125 1.86 10.67 -2.59
CA ASP A 125 0.67 10.24 -1.86
C ASP A 125 -0.62 10.85 -2.45
N LEU A 126 -0.59 12.11 -2.91
CA LEU A 126 -1.71 12.75 -3.60
C LEU A 126 -2.01 12.09 -4.95
N GLN A 127 -0.97 11.77 -5.71
CA GLN A 127 -1.12 11.07 -6.98
C GLN A 127 -1.76 9.69 -6.78
N GLU A 128 -1.32 8.94 -5.78
CA GLU A 128 -1.91 7.65 -5.41
C GLU A 128 -3.37 7.77 -4.98
N GLU A 129 -3.74 8.83 -4.26
CA GLU A 129 -5.13 9.09 -3.90
C GLU A 129 -6.01 9.48 -5.11
N LYS A 130 -5.53 10.37 -5.97
CA LYS A 130 -6.26 10.74 -7.20
C LYS A 130 -6.49 9.53 -8.10
N VAL A 131 -5.50 8.63 -8.22
CA VAL A 131 -5.65 7.38 -8.96
C VAL A 131 -6.71 6.48 -8.31
N LYS A 132 -6.71 6.35 -6.98
CA LYS A 132 -7.74 5.57 -6.26
C LYS A 132 -9.15 6.16 -6.42
N ASP A 133 -9.28 7.48 -6.46
CA ASP A 133 -10.56 8.15 -6.66
C ASP A 133 -11.05 7.98 -8.10
N TRP A 134 -10.15 8.08 -9.08
CA TRP A 134 -10.46 7.77 -10.47
C TRP A 134 -10.91 6.31 -10.65
N ILE A 135 -10.23 5.35 -10.02
CA ILE A 135 -10.64 3.93 -10.02
C ILE A 135 -12.05 3.77 -9.45
N LEU A 136 -12.38 4.47 -8.36
CA LEU A 136 -13.71 4.44 -7.76
C LEU A 136 -14.77 5.05 -8.69
N GLU A 137 -14.45 6.13 -9.41
CA GLU A 137 -15.35 6.69 -10.42
C GLU A 137 -15.58 5.74 -11.60
N GLN A 138 -14.54 5.06 -12.08
CA GLN A 138 -14.68 4.05 -13.15
C GLN A 138 -15.56 2.88 -12.69
N MET A 139 -15.33 2.39 -11.47
CA MET A 139 -16.10 1.28 -10.89
C MET A 139 -17.55 1.63 -10.53
N ASN A 140 -17.85 2.91 -10.29
CA ASN A 140 -19.23 3.37 -10.10
C ASN A 140 -19.96 3.67 -11.41
N LYS A 141 -19.23 3.84 -12.52
CA LYS A 141 -19.79 4.04 -13.87
C LYS A 141 -20.06 2.74 -14.62
N ALA A 142 -19.44 1.63 -14.20
CA ALA A 142 -19.68 0.28 -14.69
C ALA A 142 -20.83 -0.40 -13.95
#